data_AF-A0A0L8GW70-F1
#
_entry.id   AF-A0A0L8GW70-F1
#
_cell.length_a   1.000
_cell.length_b   1.000
_cell.length_c   1.000
_cell.angle_alpha   90.00
_cell.angle_beta   90.00
_cell.angle_gamma   90.00
#
_symmetry.space_group_name_H-M   'P 1'
#
loop_
_entity.id
_entity.type
_entity.pdbx_description
1 polymer ?
#
loop_
_entity_poly.entity_id
_entity_poly.type
_entity_poly.pdbx_seq_one_letter_code
_entity_poly.pdbx_strand_id
1 'polypeptide(L)'
;QKSATNLQCQNGWYLISGQCYYIFNSSQTWHQANSTCNSYSSILAEPLGYHINNRLGNIISGLNGNNVNAWIGYTYLNAQKSVTNITKAFWSDGSESSVAFGLWGDSQPSLEDGKCCSLKYSDKHKQWKWYLNQCNKPEPFVCQMPACPKDSFNCGLRGRHKGRCLDRSKVCDGHTDCENGQDEADCGEYIVIKIFEHKNYYK
;
A
#
# COMPACT_ATOMS: atom_id res chain seq x y z
N GLN A 1 20.87 18.21 -15.44
CA GLN A 1 19.42 18.31 -15.23
C GLN A 1 18.87 16.89 -15.12
N LYS A 2 18.39 16.47 -13.93
CA LYS A 2 17.69 15.19 -13.80
C LYS A 2 16.28 15.39 -14.34
N SER A 3 15.93 14.66 -15.41
CA SER A 3 14.57 14.64 -15.95
C SER A 3 13.59 14.34 -14.82
N ALA A 4 12.60 15.21 -14.61
CA ALA A 4 11.51 14.95 -13.69
C ALA A 4 10.68 13.82 -14.30
N THR A 5 10.90 12.59 -13.84
CA THR A 5 10.11 11.43 -14.21
C THR A 5 8.64 11.73 -13.88
N ASN A 6 7.80 11.81 -14.91
CA ASN A 6 6.36 12.00 -14.76
C ASN A 6 5.75 10.70 -14.23
N LEU A 7 5.51 10.62 -12.92
CA LEU A 7 4.99 9.43 -12.25
C LEU A 7 3.46 9.41 -12.26
N GLN A 8 2.87 8.22 -12.34
CA GLN A 8 1.44 7.99 -12.29
C GLN A 8 1.07 6.80 -11.40
N CYS A 9 -0.19 6.79 -10.98
CA CYS A 9 -0.80 5.69 -10.26
C CYS A 9 -1.93 5.08 -11.09
N GLN A 10 -2.33 3.86 -10.74
CA GLN A 10 -3.53 3.23 -11.29
C GLN A 10 -4.78 4.05 -10.97
N ASN A 11 -5.84 3.88 -11.75
CA ASN A 11 -7.09 4.61 -11.54
C ASN A 11 -7.62 4.41 -10.11
N GLY A 12 -7.98 5.51 -9.44
CA GLY A 12 -8.46 5.51 -8.06
C GLY A 12 -7.36 5.53 -6.99
N TRP A 13 -6.09 5.36 -7.35
CA TRP A 13 -4.96 5.49 -6.43
C TRP A 13 -4.42 6.93 -6.39
N TYR A 14 -4.12 7.41 -5.20
CA TYR A 14 -3.58 8.74 -4.96
C TYR A 14 -2.06 8.74 -5.06
N LEU A 15 -1.50 9.57 -5.95
CA LEU A 15 -0.07 9.82 -6.02
C LEU A 15 0.37 10.80 -4.92
N ILE A 16 1.21 10.35 -4.00
CA ILE A 16 1.77 11.18 -2.92
C ILE A 16 3.26 10.83 -2.79
N SER A 17 4.14 11.80 -3.06
CA SER A 17 5.60 11.67 -2.90
C SER A 17 6.23 10.45 -3.60
N GLY A 18 5.77 10.14 -4.81
CA GLY A 18 6.28 9.01 -5.60
C GLY A 18 5.72 7.64 -5.22
N GLN A 19 4.77 7.58 -4.28
CA GLN A 19 4.03 6.38 -3.91
C GLN A 19 2.56 6.54 -4.28
N CYS A 20 1.91 5.42 -4.59
CA CYS A 20 0.49 5.31 -4.84
C CYS A 20 -0.22 4.77 -3.61
N TYR A 21 -1.30 5.42 -3.19
CA TYR A 21 -2.11 5.03 -2.04
C TYR A 21 -3.56 4.77 -2.41
N TYR A 22 -4.16 3.73 -1.84
CA TYR A 22 -5.59 3.47 -1.97
C TYR A 22 -6.22 3.32 -0.60
N ILE A 23 -7.37 3.97 -0.40
CA ILE A 23 -8.09 3.97 0.86
C ILE A 23 -9.34 3.10 0.68
N PHE A 24 -9.36 1.94 1.32
CA PHE A 24 -10.51 1.06 1.34
C PHE A 24 -11.45 1.47 2.48
N ASN A 25 -12.67 1.88 2.14
CA ASN A 25 -13.71 2.22 3.11
C ASN A 25 -14.36 0.99 3.77
N SER A 26 -14.11 -0.21 3.25
CA SER A 26 -14.59 -1.45 3.87
C SER A 26 -13.84 -1.72 5.17
N SER A 27 -14.58 -1.97 6.24
CA SER A 27 -13.98 -2.23 7.55
C SER A 27 -13.53 -3.69 7.65
N GLN A 28 -12.23 -3.89 7.90
CA GLN A 28 -11.60 -5.22 8.00
C GLN A 28 -10.65 -5.28 9.20
N THR A 29 -10.35 -6.50 9.68
CA THR A 29 -9.27 -6.69 10.65
C THR A 29 -7.92 -6.35 10.02
N TRP A 30 -6.88 -6.07 10.82
CA TRP A 30 -5.55 -5.74 10.28
C TRP A 30 -5.00 -6.87 9.38
N HIS A 31 -5.23 -8.13 9.74
CA HIS A 31 -4.77 -9.29 8.97
C HIS A 31 -5.50 -9.40 7.62
N GLN A 32 -6.81 -9.18 7.61
CA GLN A 32 -7.61 -9.16 6.38
C GLN A 32 -7.22 -7.96 5.49
N ALA A 33 -7.04 -6.78 6.09
CA ALA A 33 -6.58 -5.58 5.39
C ALA A 33 -5.20 -5.80 4.75
N ASN A 34 -4.25 -6.40 5.48
CA ASN A 34 -2.95 -6.78 4.93
C ASN A 34 -3.10 -7.77 3.76
N SER A 35 -3.94 -8.78 3.91
CA SER A 35 -4.21 -9.75 2.84
C SER A 35 -4.82 -9.09 1.61
N THR A 36 -5.73 -8.12 1.80
CA THR A 36 -6.32 -7.33 0.72
C THR A 36 -5.28 -6.47 0.04
N CYS A 37 -4.45 -5.70 0.75
CA CYS A 37 -3.37 -4.95 0.11
C CYS A 37 -2.46 -5.87 -0.71
N ASN A 38 -2.09 -7.01 -0.14
CA ASN A 38 -1.29 -8.00 -0.84
C ASN A 38 -1.98 -8.51 -2.12
N SER A 39 -3.31 -8.69 -2.16
CA SER A 39 -4.01 -9.13 -3.39
C SER A 39 -3.96 -8.10 -4.51
N TYR A 40 -3.81 -6.80 -4.17
CA TYR A 40 -3.57 -5.72 -5.12
C TYR A 40 -2.08 -5.52 -5.45
N SER A 41 -1.24 -6.53 -5.20
CA SER A 41 0.22 -6.43 -5.32
C SER A 41 0.79 -5.22 -4.57
N SER A 42 0.19 -4.88 -3.42
CA SER A 42 0.54 -3.73 -2.60
C SER A 42 0.76 -4.17 -1.15
N ILE A 43 1.11 -3.24 -0.26
CA ILE A 43 1.23 -3.51 1.18
C ILE A 43 0.39 -2.51 1.95
N LEU A 44 0.15 -2.74 3.25
CA LEU A 44 -0.45 -1.70 4.08
C LEU A 44 0.49 -0.47 4.13
N ALA A 45 -0.10 0.72 4.18
CA ALA A 45 0.63 1.97 4.03
C ALA A 45 1.69 2.18 5.12
N GLU A 46 2.81 2.77 4.73
CA GLU A 46 3.92 3.14 5.60
C GLU A 46 4.04 4.67 5.53
N PRO A 47 3.24 5.42 6.30
CA PRO A 47 3.17 6.88 6.17
C PRO A 47 4.37 7.57 6.82
N LEU A 48 5.54 7.40 6.19
CA LEU A 48 6.79 7.96 6.66
C LEU A 48 6.79 9.49 6.51
N GLY A 49 6.88 10.19 7.64
CA GLY A 49 6.98 11.64 7.67
C GLY A 49 5.63 12.38 7.71
N TYR A 50 5.69 13.60 8.23
CA TYR A 50 4.52 14.42 8.53
C TYR A 50 3.63 14.69 7.30
N HIS A 51 4.23 15.02 6.15
CA HIS A 51 3.49 15.36 4.94
C HIS A 51 2.63 14.20 4.42
N ILE A 52 3.20 12.98 4.33
CA ILE A 52 2.49 11.80 3.85
C ILE A 52 1.38 11.43 4.84
N ASN A 53 1.73 11.36 6.13
CA ASN A 53 0.80 11.06 7.21
C ASN A 53 -0.43 11.97 7.21
N ASN A 54 -0.22 13.29 7.15
CA ASN A 54 -1.32 14.26 7.17
C ASN A 54 -2.15 14.20 5.88
N ARG A 55 -1.50 13.96 4.72
CA ARG A 55 -2.21 13.84 3.45
C ARG A 55 -3.15 12.64 3.44
N LEU A 56 -2.70 11.48 3.93
CA LEU A 56 -3.55 10.30 4.08
C LEU A 56 -4.68 10.54 5.08
N GLY A 57 -4.36 11.13 6.24
CA GLY A 57 -5.36 11.50 7.24
C GLY A 57 -6.49 12.38 6.67
N ASN A 58 -6.17 13.40 5.89
CA ASN A 58 -7.17 14.26 5.26
C ASN A 58 -8.08 13.50 4.26
N ILE A 59 -7.53 12.52 3.55
CA ILE A 59 -8.34 11.66 2.66
C ILE A 59 -9.26 10.77 3.52
N ILE A 60 -8.74 10.20 4.61
CA ILE A 60 -9.49 9.37 5.56
C ILE A 60 -10.63 10.16 6.21
N SER A 61 -10.45 11.45 6.57
CA SER A 61 -11.54 12.26 7.15
C SER A 61 -12.73 12.44 6.21
N GLY A 62 -12.55 12.26 4.90
CA GLY A 62 -13.64 12.30 3.94
C GLY A 62 -14.51 11.03 3.96
N LEU A 63 -14.08 9.96 4.62
CA LEU A 63 -14.84 8.73 4.72
C LEU A 63 -16.01 8.89 5.69
N ASN A 64 -17.23 8.70 5.21
CA ASN A 64 -18.46 8.59 6.02
C ASN A 64 -18.75 9.78 6.96
N GLY A 65 -18.19 10.97 6.69
CA GLY A 65 -18.50 12.21 7.41
C GLY A 65 -18.03 12.28 8.88
N ASN A 66 -17.21 11.32 9.33
CA ASN A 66 -16.65 11.27 10.68
C ASN A 66 -15.15 10.93 10.64
N ASN A 67 -14.39 11.38 11.64
CA ASN A 67 -12.97 11.03 11.82
C ASN A 67 -12.80 9.54 12.16
N VAL A 68 -12.90 8.67 11.16
CA VAL A 68 -12.67 7.23 11.30
C VAL A 68 -11.17 6.94 11.41
N ASN A 69 -10.84 5.89 12.16
CA ASN A 69 -9.48 5.34 12.16
C ASN A 69 -9.23 4.56 10.86
N ALA A 70 -7.97 4.40 10.47
CA ALA A 70 -7.61 3.49 9.39
C ALA A 70 -6.32 2.71 9.68
N TRP A 71 -6.32 1.41 9.37
CA TRP A 71 -5.13 0.57 9.50
C TRP A 71 -4.00 1.02 8.57
N ILE A 72 -2.78 0.98 9.12
CA ILE A 72 -1.52 1.15 8.41
C ILE A 72 -0.58 -0.03 8.69
N GLY A 73 0.54 -0.10 7.98
CA GLY A 73 1.42 -1.28 7.97
C GLY A 73 2.28 -1.47 9.21
N TYR A 74 2.34 -0.51 10.13
CA TYR A 74 3.18 -0.61 11.31
C TYR A 74 2.60 -1.62 12.32
N THR A 75 3.42 -2.54 12.81
CA THR A 75 2.95 -3.62 13.69
C THR A 75 4.04 -4.16 14.62
N TYR A 76 3.62 -4.72 15.74
CA TYR A 76 4.45 -5.51 16.67
C TYR A 76 4.13 -7.02 16.61
N LEU A 77 3.34 -7.48 15.63
CA LEU A 77 2.98 -8.90 15.50
C LEU A 77 4.19 -9.81 15.31
N ASN A 78 5.18 -9.37 14.54
CA ASN A 78 6.40 -10.13 14.24
C ASN A 78 7.55 -9.85 15.25
N ALA A 79 7.27 -9.14 16.34
CA ALA A 79 8.24 -8.85 17.40
C ALA A 79 8.77 -10.13 18.04
N GLN A 80 10.07 -10.37 17.96
CA GLN A 80 10.72 -11.44 18.74
C GLN A 80 10.76 -11.06 20.21
N LYS A 81 10.47 -12.04 21.09
CA LYS A 81 10.67 -11.90 22.54
C LYS A 81 12.10 -12.36 22.87
N SER A 82 13.01 -11.40 23.11
CA SER A 82 14.35 -11.69 23.66
C SER A 82 14.35 -11.48 25.18
N VAL A 83 15.11 -12.33 25.89
CA VAL A 83 15.25 -12.35 27.36
C VAL A 83 15.93 -11.07 27.90
N THR A 84 16.54 -10.23 27.06
CA THR A 84 17.38 -9.11 27.55
C THR A 84 17.09 -7.71 27.01
N ASN A 85 16.35 -7.48 25.92
CA ASN A 85 15.77 -6.15 25.59
C ASN A 85 15.03 -6.09 24.24
N ILE A 86 13.94 -5.31 24.25
CA ILE A 86 13.17 -4.65 23.17
C ILE A 86 12.35 -5.55 22.22
N THR A 87 11.03 -5.36 22.29
CA THR A 87 10.05 -5.70 21.26
C THR A 87 10.35 -4.89 19.98
N LYS A 88 10.85 -5.55 18.95
CA LYS A 88 11.08 -4.91 17.64
C LYS A 88 9.76 -4.69 16.90
N ALA A 89 9.59 -3.52 16.30
CA ALA A 89 8.47 -3.26 15.41
C ALA A 89 8.82 -3.64 13.97
N PHE A 90 7.79 -3.87 13.17
CA PHE A 90 7.91 -4.28 11.77
C PHE A 90 6.88 -3.53 10.92
N TRP A 91 7.17 -3.46 9.62
CA TRP A 91 6.17 -3.14 8.62
C TRP A 91 5.42 -4.38 8.16
N SER A 92 4.29 -4.18 7.47
CA SER A 92 3.42 -5.27 7.00
C SER A 92 4.11 -6.20 5.99
N ASP A 93 5.18 -5.72 5.36
CA ASP A 93 6.01 -6.49 4.44
C ASP A 93 7.09 -7.34 5.13
N GLY A 94 7.18 -7.26 6.46
CA GLY A 94 8.13 -7.99 7.30
C GLY A 94 9.47 -7.27 7.52
N SER A 95 9.69 -6.10 6.92
CA SER A 95 10.89 -5.31 7.19
C SER A 95 10.90 -4.77 8.61
N GLU A 96 12.10 -4.73 9.22
CA GLU A 96 12.28 -4.18 10.57
C GLU A 96 12.03 -2.67 10.58
N SER A 97 11.38 -2.20 11.64
CA SER A 97 11.08 -0.80 11.85
C SER A 97 11.51 -0.34 13.25
N SER A 98 11.50 0.97 13.45
CA SER A 98 11.84 1.60 14.73
C SER A 98 10.64 2.39 15.25
N VAL A 99 10.51 2.46 16.57
CA VAL A 99 9.54 3.34 17.24
C VAL A 99 9.72 4.80 16.84
N ALA A 100 10.94 5.21 16.48
CA ALA A 100 11.27 6.59 16.11
C ALA A 100 10.62 7.07 14.81
N PHE A 101 10.15 6.16 13.95
CA PHE A 101 9.46 6.55 12.71
C PHE A 101 7.99 6.93 12.94
N GLY A 102 7.39 6.50 14.05
CA GLY A 102 5.98 6.70 14.31
C GLY A 102 5.66 8.13 14.73
N LEU A 103 4.58 8.67 14.15
CA LEU A 103 3.97 9.93 14.57
C LEU A 103 2.96 9.65 15.68
N TRP A 104 3.46 9.18 16.82
CA TRP A 104 2.66 8.66 17.91
C TRP A 104 1.76 9.70 18.56
N GLY A 105 0.58 9.24 18.97
CA GLY A 105 -0.27 9.97 19.90
C GLY A 105 0.28 9.94 21.32
N ASP A 106 -0.43 10.60 22.24
CA ASP A 106 -0.06 10.57 23.65
C ASP A 106 -0.02 9.12 24.17
N SER A 107 1.05 8.80 24.91
CA SER A 107 1.27 7.49 25.52
C SER A 107 1.33 6.32 24.54
N GLN A 108 1.71 6.57 23.28
CA GLN A 108 1.90 5.54 22.26
C GLN A 108 3.37 5.42 21.83
N PRO A 109 3.81 4.24 21.35
CA PRO A 109 3.05 2.99 21.23
C PRO A 109 2.82 2.30 22.59
N SER A 110 1.58 1.92 22.87
CA SER A 110 1.22 1.10 24.04
C SER A 110 0.89 -0.32 23.62
N LEU A 111 1.68 -1.30 24.05
CA LEU A 111 1.43 -2.72 23.76
C LEU A 111 0.24 -3.31 24.53
N GLU A 112 -0.29 -2.57 25.51
CA GLU A 112 -1.52 -2.94 26.22
C GLU A 112 -2.77 -2.66 25.36
N ASP A 113 -2.71 -1.64 24.49
CA ASP A 113 -3.81 -1.26 23.59
C ASP A 113 -3.90 -2.19 22.36
N GLY A 114 -2.78 -2.81 22.01
CA GLY A 114 -2.71 -3.85 20.99
C GLY A 114 -1.37 -3.86 20.27
N LYS A 115 -1.34 -4.48 19.08
CA LYS A 115 -0.10 -4.69 18.31
C LYS A 115 -0.15 -4.18 16.88
N CYS A 116 -1.32 -3.73 16.41
CA CYS A 116 -1.53 -3.26 15.05
C CYS A 116 -1.79 -1.77 15.06
N CYS A 117 -1.20 -1.02 14.13
CA CYS A 117 -1.22 0.43 14.16
C CYS A 117 -2.30 1.02 13.25
N SER A 118 -3.06 1.98 13.79
CA SER A 118 -4.01 2.80 13.02
C SER A 118 -3.60 4.26 13.01
N LEU A 119 -3.91 4.95 11.91
CA LEU A 119 -4.04 6.40 11.88
C LEU A 119 -5.34 6.83 12.56
N LYS A 120 -5.26 7.79 13.48
CA LYS A 120 -6.40 8.38 14.18
C LYS A 120 -6.20 9.88 14.33
N TYR A 121 -7.26 10.67 14.12
CA TYR A 121 -7.21 12.10 14.40
C TYR A 121 -7.14 12.37 15.91
N SER A 122 -6.18 13.19 16.32
CA SER A 122 -6.04 13.63 17.71
C SER A 122 -6.54 15.06 17.86
N ASP A 123 -7.65 15.24 18.58
CA ASP A 123 -8.22 16.57 18.82
C ASP A 123 -7.30 17.49 19.63
N LYS A 124 -6.46 16.91 20.49
CA LYS A 124 -5.47 17.64 21.30
C LYS A 124 -4.33 18.18 20.43
N HIS A 125 -3.79 17.35 19.55
CA HIS A 125 -2.67 17.72 18.68
C HIS A 125 -3.11 18.40 17.38
N LYS A 126 -4.41 18.38 17.06
CA LYS A 126 -4.98 18.82 15.77
C LYS A 126 -4.31 18.16 14.56
N GLN A 127 -3.92 16.89 14.72
CA GLN A 127 -3.13 16.14 13.76
C GLN A 127 -3.53 14.66 13.77
N TRP A 128 -3.29 14.01 12.63
CA TRP A 128 -3.35 12.55 12.54
C TRP A 128 -2.14 11.92 13.20
N LYS A 129 -2.39 11.01 14.14
CA LYS A 129 -1.36 10.36 14.96
C LYS A 129 -1.56 8.84 14.91
N TRP A 130 -0.51 8.12 15.30
CA TRP A 130 -0.46 6.67 15.30
C TRP A 130 -0.85 6.14 16.67
N TYR A 131 -1.66 5.10 16.67
CA TYR A 131 -2.08 4.39 17.88
C TYR A 131 -2.04 2.89 17.61
N LEU A 132 -1.51 2.14 18.57
CA LEU A 132 -1.69 0.70 18.57
C LEU A 132 -3.12 0.37 18.99
N ASN A 133 -3.69 -0.64 18.35
CA ASN A 133 -5.03 -1.14 18.58
C ASN A 133 -5.06 -2.67 18.47
N GLN A 134 -6.15 -3.26 18.94
CA GLN A 134 -6.42 -4.68 18.82
C GLN A 134 -6.60 -5.06 17.35
N CYS A 135 -5.74 -5.96 16.85
CA CYS A 135 -5.65 -6.32 15.44
C CYS A 135 -6.93 -6.93 14.84
N ASN A 136 -7.84 -7.41 15.68
CA ASN A 136 -9.14 -7.99 15.32
C ASN A 136 -10.26 -6.94 15.17
N LYS A 137 -10.00 -5.67 15.48
CA LYS A 137 -10.99 -4.61 15.29
C LYS A 137 -11.19 -4.34 13.79
N PRO A 138 -12.44 -4.28 13.30
CA PRO A 138 -12.70 -3.90 11.92
C PRO A 138 -12.52 -2.38 11.74
N GLU A 139 -11.61 -1.97 10.87
CA GLU A 139 -11.40 -0.56 10.48
C GLU A 139 -11.16 -0.46 8.96
N PRO A 140 -11.48 0.69 8.33
CA PRO A 140 -10.94 1.05 7.03
C PRO A 140 -9.41 0.91 6.99
N PHE A 141 -8.81 0.87 5.81
CA PHE A 141 -7.37 0.66 5.71
C PHE A 141 -6.77 1.31 4.47
N VAL A 142 -5.47 1.57 4.54
CA VAL A 142 -4.72 2.21 3.46
C VAL A 142 -3.69 1.24 2.91
N CYS A 143 -3.73 1.00 1.60
CA CYS A 143 -2.70 0.27 0.89
C CYS A 143 -1.73 1.23 0.19
N GLN A 144 -0.49 0.79 -0.03
CA GLN A 144 0.52 1.53 -0.78
C GLN A 144 1.32 0.65 -1.74
N MET A 145 1.78 1.25 -2.84
CA MET A 145 2.78 0.69 -3.75
C MET A 145 3.61 1.83 -4.39
N PRO A 146 4.78 1.55 -4.98
CA PRO A 146 5.54 2.56 -5.72
C PRO A 146 4.78 3.12 -6.91
N ALA A 147 4.95 4.39 -7.24
CA ALA A 147 4.45 4.94 -8.49
C ALA A 147 5.39 4.59 -9.64
N CYS A 148 4.82 4.43 -10.84
CA CYS A 148 5.58 4.12 -12.04
C CYS A 148 5.56 5.31 -13.01
N PRO A 149 6.57 5.47 -13.89
CA PRO A 149 6.53 6.47 -14.95
C PRO A 149 5.26 6.37 -15.79
N LYS A 150 4.87 7.49 -16.40
CA LYS A 150 3.78 7.51 -17.37
C LYS A 150 4.04 6.48 -18.47
N ASP A 151 2.97 5.82 -18.90
CA ASP A 151 2.97 4.79 -19.94
C ASP A 151 3.75 3.50 -19.60
N SER A 152 4.01 3.27 -18.31
CA SER A 152 4.49 1.99 -17.78
C SER A 152 3.45 1.30 -16.89
N PHE A 153 3.58 -0.01 -16.75
CA PHE A 153 2.75 -0.88 -15.93
C PHE A 153 3.48 -1.27 -14.65
N ASN A 154 2.77 -1.30 -13.53
CA ASN A 154 3.36 -1.54 -12.22
C ASN A 154 3.20 -3.00 -11.81
N CYS A 155 4.30 -3.73 -11.65
CA CYS A 155 4.28 -5.08 -11.09
C CYS A 155 4.01 -5.13 -9.57
N GLY A 156 3.81 -3.98 -8.92
CA GLY A 156 3.54 -3.91 -7.49
C GLY A 156 4.70 -4.45 -6.65
N LEU A 157 4.41 -4.93 -5.44
CA LEU A 157 5.37 -5.28 -4.40
C LEU A 157 5.49 -6.79 -4.14
N ARG A 158 5.02 -7.64 -5.06
CA ARG A 158 5.19 -9.10 -4.99
C ARG A 158 6.38 -9.57 -5.81
N GLY A 159 7.03 -10.64 -5.33
CA GLY A 159 8.21 -11.22 -5.97
C GLY A 159 9.53 -10.60 -5.49
N ARG A 160 10.63 -11.03 -6.11
CA ARG A 160 12.00 -10.57 -5.85
C ARG A 160 12.23 -9.15 -6.33
N HIS A 161 11.55 -8.74 -7.41
CA HIS A 161 11.69 -7.41 -8.02
C HIS A 161 10.52 -6.49 -7.63
N LYS A 162 10.42 -6.19 -6.33
CA LYS A 162 9.42 -5.26 -5.78
C LYS A 162 9.50 -3.88 -6.45
N GLY A 163 8.37 -3.35 -6.91
CA GLY A 163 8.25 -2.03 -7.52
C GLY A 163 8.74 -1.95 -8.98
N ARG A 164 8.91 -3.08 -9.66
CA ARG A 164 9.31 -3.10 -11.07
C ARG A 164 8.20 -2.50 -11.95
N CYS A 165 8.60 -1.59 -12.84
CA CYS A 165 7.72 -1.05 -13.88
C CYS A 165 8.06 -1.69 -15.23
N LEU A 166 7.06 -2.12 -15.98
CA LEU A 166 7.18 -2.66 -17.33
C LEU A 166 6.74 -1.63 -18.37
N ASP A 167 7.29 -1.70 -19.57
CA ASP A 167 6.74 -0.96 -20.70
C ASP A 167 5.34 -1.48 -21.03
N ARG A 168 4.44 -0.62 -21.50
CA ARG A 168 3.07 -1.04 -21.88
C ARG A 168 3.03 -2.11 -22.99
N SER A 169 4.06 -2.21 -23.82
CA SER A 169 4.19 -3.29 -24.81
C SER A 169 4.35 -4.68 -24.19
N LYS A 170 4.67 -4.74 -22.90
CA LYS A 170 4.85 -5.96 -22.10
C LYS A 170 3.65 -6.34 -21.24
N VAL A 171 2.52 -5.72 -21.50
CA VAL A 171 1.27 -6.02 -20.83
C VAL A 171 0.37 -6.70 -21.85
N CYS A 172 -0.14 -7.88 -21.51
CA CYS A 172 -0.96 -8.70 -22.39
C CYS A 172 -0.22 -9.08 -23.69
N ASP A 173 1.08 -9.39 -23.58
CA ASP A 173 1.93 -9.80 -24.70
C ASP A 173 2.04 -11.33 -24.83
N GLY A 174 1.39 -12.08 -23.92
CA GLY A 174 1.43 -13.53 -23.85
C GLY A 174 2.65 -14.08 -23.10
N HIS A 175 3.47 -13.22 -22.50
CA HIS A 175 4.59 -13.59 -21.65
C HIS A 175 4.40 -13.04 -20.23
N THR A 176 4.70 -13.89 -19.25
CA THR A 176 4.74 -13.45 -17.84
C THR A 176 6.02 -12.69 -17.56
N ASP A 177 5.97 -11.36 -17.64
CA ASP A 177 7.06 -10.42 -17.36
C ASP A 177 7.04 -9.92 -15.90
N CYS A 178 5.87 -9.81 -15.27
CA CYS A 178 5.77 -9.67 -13.81
C CYS A 178 5.88 -11.05 -13.14
N GLU A 179 6.63 -11.18 -12.04
CA GLU A 179 6.83 -12.46 -11.35
C GLU A 179 5.52 -13.09 -10.82
N ASN A 180 4.50 -12.27 -10.60
CA ASN A 180 3.16 -12.70 -10.19
C ASN A 180 2.14 -12.82 -11.34
N GLY A 181 2.54 -12.60 -12.59
CA GLY A 181 1.69 -12.73 -13.79
C GLY A 181 0.55 -11.73 -13.90
N GLN A 182 0.56 -10.64 -13.13
CA GLN A 182 -0.55 -9.68 -13.15
C GLN A 182 -0.62 -8.86 -14.45
N ASP A 183 0.49 -8.78 -15.17
CA ASP A 183 0.60 -8.22 -16.52
C ASP A 183 -0.22 -8.98 -17.56
N GLU A 184 -0.58 -10.23 -17.27
CA GLU A 184 -1.38 -11.10 -18.15
C GLU A 184 -2.75 -11.48 -17.54
N ALA A 185 -3.10 -10.92 -16.38
CA ALA A 185 -4.28 -11.35 -15.60
C ALA A 185 -5.59 -10.64 -15.97
N ASP A 186 -5.52 -9.41 -16.51
CA ASP A 186 -6.70 -8.58 -16.81
C ASP A 186 -6.57 -7.87 -18.16
N CYS A 187 -6.51 -8.68 -19.22
CA CYS A 187 -6.33 -8.22 -20.59
C CYS A 187 -7.63 -7.87 -21.33
N GLY A 188 -8.79 -8.07 -20.70
CA GLY A 188 -10.11 -7.94 -21.35
C GLY A 188 -10.24 -8.73 -22.67
N GLU A 189 -11.28 -8.43 -23.46
CA GLU A 189 -11.44 -8.95 -24.84
C GLU A 189 -10.46 -8.34 -25.86
N TYR A 190 -9.42 -7.61 -25.43
CA TYR A 190 -8.45 -6.97 -26.34
C TYR A 190 -7.62 -7.96 -27.16
N ILE A 191 -7.73 -9.26 -26.87
CA ILE A 191 -7.10 -10.35 -27.60
C ILE A 191 -7.77 -10.60 -28.97
N VAL A 192 -9.05 -10.26 -29.15
CA VAL A 192 -9.75 -10.65 -30.39
C VAL A 192 -9.31 -9.80 -31.59
N ILE A 193 -9.00 -8.50 -31.42
CA ILE A 193 -8.73 -7.62 -32.56
C ILE A 193 -7.31 -7.84 -33.14
N LYS A 194 -6.30 -8.12 -32.30
CA LYS A 194 -4.92 -8.34 -32.80
C LYS A 194 -4.72 -9.65 -33.57
N ILE A 195 -5.56 -10.67 -33.33
CA ILE A 195 -5.46 -11.95 -34.06
C ILE A 195 -5.99 -11.82 -35.50
N PHE A 196 -6.90 -10.86 -35.78
CA PHE A 196 -7.50 -10.71 -37.10
C PHE A 196 -6.68 -9.87 -38.10
N GLU A 197 -5.71 -9.06 -37.66
CA GLU A 197 -4.89 -8.25 -38.60
C GLU A 197 -3.68 -9.00 -39.19
N HIS A 198 -3.34 -10.20 -38.70
CA HIS A 198 -2.17 -10.96 -39.16
C HIS A 198 -2.47 -12.22 -40.00
N LYS A 199 -3.68 -12.38 -40.55
CA LYS A 199 -4.00 -13.48 -41.49
C LYS A 199 -4.35 -13.03 -42.91
N ASN A 200 -3.50 -12.19 -43.51
CA ASN A 200 -3.49 -12.00 -44.96
C ASN A 200 -2.06 -11.98 -45.53
N TYR A 201 -1.31 -13.07 -45.34
CA TYR A 201 -0.22 -13.41 -46.24
C TYR A 201 -0.04 -14.92 -46.34
N TYR A 202 0.19 -15.36 -47.57
CA TYR A 202 0.46 -16.72 -48.08
C TYR A 202 -0.72 -17.55 -48.61
N LYS A 203 -0.85 -17.42 -49.94
CA LYS A 203 -1.42 -18.30 -50.98
C LYS A 203 -2.92 -18.52 -51.06
#